data_AF-M2S055-F1
#
_entry.id   AF-M2S055-F1
#
_cell.length_a   1.000
_cell.length_b   1.000
_cell.length_c   1.000
_cell.angle_alpha   90.00
_cell.angle_beta   90.00
_cell.angle_gamma   90.00
#
_symmetry.space_group_name_H-M   'P 1'
#
loop_
_entity.id
_entity.type
_entity.pdbx_description
1 polymer ?
#
loop_
_entity_poly.entity_id
_entity_poly.type
_entity_poly.pdbx_seq_one_letter_code
_entity_poly.pdbx_strand_id
1 'polypeptide(L)'
;MTMPGVMRFHKEKNAKKLIQMAQQVFGIPNPKPEDAITATENFFLSIGAKVRLSQWEKGKEFFDQIAQKFDSRPCGVYKDIDSKACLTILNDIY
;
A
#
# COMPACT_ATOMS: atom_id res chain seq x y z
N MET A 1 -5.59 5.90 0.47
CA MET A 1 -4.40 5.99 1.34
C MET A 1 -3.30 5.08 0.80
N THR A 2 -2.05 5.55 0.74
CA THR A 2 -0.99 4.86 -0.04
C THR A 2 -0.34 3.68 0.68
N MET A 3 -0.30 3.68 2.02
CA MET A 3 0.40 2.65 2.81
C MET A 3 -0.08 1.22 2.51
N PRO A 4 -1.38 0.88 2.58
CA PRO A 4 -1.85 -0.48 2.26
C PRO A 4 -1.52 -0.92 0.83
N GLY A 5 -1.57 -0.01 -0.14
CA GLY A 5 -1.20 -0.29 -1.53
C GLY A 5 0.28 -0.65 -1.69
N VAL A 6 1.17 0.07 -1.01
CA VAL A 6 2.60 -0.26 -0.99
C VAL A 6 2.85 -1.60 -0.28
N MET A 7 2.11 -1.88 0.80
CA MET A 7 2.19 -3.18 1.48
C MET A 7 1.78 -4.33 0.56
N ARG A 8 0.71 -4.17 -0.25
CA ARG A 8 0.30 -5.17 -1.26
C ARG A 8 1.35 -5.33 -2.35
N PHE A 9 1.88 -4.23 -2.88
CA PHE A 9 2.90 -4.27 -3.93
C PHE A 9 4.16 -5.02 -3.48
N HIS A 10 4.61 -4.80 -2.23
CA HIS A 10 5.77 -5.49 -1.66
C HIS A 10 5.42 -6.70 -0.80
N LYS A 11 4.21 -7.26 -0.92
CA LYS A 11 3.73 -8.31 -0.02
C LYS A 11 4.69 -9.49 0.05
N GLU A 12 5.15 -9.99 -1.10
CA GLU A 12 6.08 -11.12 -1.15
C GLU A 12 7.46 -10.76 -0.56
N LYS A 13 8.00 -9.59 -0.92
CA LYS A 13 9.32 -9.13 -0.43
C LYS A 13 9.32 -8.86 1.08
N ASN A 14 8.18 -8.44 1.63
CA ASN A 14 8.00 -8.09 3.03
C ASN A 14 7.21 -9.15 3.83
N ALA A 15 6.97 -10.34 3.28
CA ALA A 15 6.07 -11.34 3.86
C ALA A 15 6.35 -11.63 5.34
N LYS A 16 7.62 -11.85 5.69
CA LYS A 16 8.04 -12.10 7.09
C LYS A 16 7.70 -10.94 8.03
N LYS A 17 7.91 -9.69 7.60
CA LYS A 17 7.60 -8.49 8.40
C LYS A 17 6.10 -8.26 8.52
N LEU A 18 5.34 -8.55 7.47
CA LEU A 18 3.89 -8.46 7.49
C LEU A 18 3.28 -9.50 8.43
N ILE A 19 3.74 -10.75 8.39
CA ILE A 19 3.35 -11.80 9.34
C ILE A 19 3.67 -11.36 10.78
N GLN A 20 4.87 -10.82 11.01
CA GLN A 20 5.26 -10.30 12.32
C GLN A 20 4.33 -9.17 12.79
N MET A 21 4.00 -8.22 11.92
CA MET A 21 3.07 -7.12 12.24
C MET A 21 1.67 -7.66 12.58
N ALA A 22 1.14 -8.58 11.77
CA ALA A 22 -0.16 -9.20 12.02
C ALA A 22 -0.20 -9.90 13.39
N GLN A 23 0.87 -10.62 13.74
CA GLN A 23 0.93 -11.35 15.02
C GLN A 23 1.15 -10.42 16.21
N GLN A 24 2.15 -9.54 16.14
CA GLN A 24 2.64 -8.80 17.31
C GLN A 24 1.89 -7.50 17.55
N VAL A 25 1.43 -6.82 16.48
CA VAL A 25 0.72 -5.54 16.59
C VAL A 25 -0.79 -5.75 16.62
N PHE A 26 -1.30 -6.66 15.78
CA PHE A 26 -2.75 -6.90 15.66
C PHE A 26 -3.23 -8.15 16.39
N GLY A 27 -2.34 -8.96 16.98
CA GLY A 27 -2.73 -10.12 17.79
C GLY A 27 -3.32 -11.29 17.00
N ILE A 28 -3.08 -11.37 15.68
CA ILE A 28 -3.68 -12.40 14.81
C ILE A 28 -2.87 -13.70 14.93
N PRO A 29 -3.48 -14.84 15.31
CA PRO A 29 -2.79 -16.12 15.42
C PRO A 29 -2.57 -16.75 14.04
N ASN A 30 -1.38 -17.35 13.84
CA ASN A 30 -0.97 -17.98 12.57
C ASN A 30 -1.23 -17.12 11.31
N PRO A 31 -0.79 -15.84 11.29
CA PRO A 31 -1.21 -14.93 10.25
C PRO A 31 -0.51 -15.16 8.92
N LYS A 32 -1.17 -14.72 7.86
CA LYS A 32 -0.63 -14.54 6.51
C LYS A 32 -0.23 -13.07 6.31
N PRO A 33 0.64 -12.76 5.35
CA PRO A 33 1.02 -11.37 5.06
C PRO A 33 -0.17 -10.44 4.79
N GLU A 34 -1.24 -10.95 4.15
CA GLU A 34 -2.48 -10.23 3.84
C GLU A 34 -3.24 -9.77 5.08
N ASP A 35 -3.09 -10.48 6.21
CA ASP A 35 -3.80 -10.15 7.44
C ASP A 35 -3.33 -8.81 8.01
N ALA A 36 -2.04 -8.52 7.94
CA ALA A 36 -1.51 -7.21 8.35
C ALA A 36 -2.03 -6.07 7.47
N ILE A 37 -2.19 -6.32 6.17
CA ILE A 37 -2.69 -5.34 5.22
C ILE A 37 -4.16 -5.03 5.53
N THR A 38 -4.98 -6.08 5.68
CA THR A 38 -6.41 -5.97 6.02
C THR A 38 -6.60 -5.29 7.38
N ALA A 39 -5.85 -5.69 8.39
CA ALA A 39 -5.92 -5.08 9.72
C ALA A 39 -5.52 -3.60 9.70
N THR A 40 -4.52 -3.24 8.88
CA THR A 40 -4.12 -1.84 8.66
C THR A 40 -5.22 -1.03 7.97
N GLU A 41 -5.86 -1.57 6.92
CA GLU A 41 -6.99 -0.90 6.27
C GLU A 41 -8.17 -0.71 7.25
N ASN A 42 -8.50 -1.75 8.02
CA ASN A 42 -9.56 -1.69 9.03
C ASN A 42 -9.27 -0.68 10.15
N PHE A 43 -8.02 -0.57 10.58
CA PHE A 43 -7.61 0.45 11.54
C PHE A 43 -7.80 1.86 10.98
N PHE A 44 -7.39 2.12 9.74
CA PHE A 44 -7.60 3.43 9.14
C PHE A 44 -9.08 3.77 8.96
N LEU A 45 -9.89 2.78 8.57
CA LEU A 45 -11.34 2.93 8.49
C LEU A 45 -11.96 3.22 9.86
N SER A 46 -11.51 2.56 10.93
CA SER A 46 -12.08 2.73 12.28
C SER A 46 -11.85 4.11 12.88
N ILE A 47 -10.78 4.81 12.45
CA ILE A 47 -10.50 6.21 12.83
C ILE A 47 -11.07 7.23 11.84
N GLY A 48 -11.91 6.80 10.90
CA GLY A 48 -12.59 7.68 9.94
C GLY A 48 -11.74 8.10 8.74
N ALA A 49 -10.58 7.46 8.51
CA ALA A 49 -9.74 7.76 7.35
C ALA A 49 -10.24 7.07 6.08
N LYS A 50 -10.07 7.74 4.94
CA LYS A 50 -10.40 7.21 3.60
C LYS A 50 -9.23 6.38 3.04
N VAL A 51 -9.46 5.10 2.80
CA VAL A 51 -8.43 4.14 2.36
C VAL A 51 -8.32 3.99 0.84
N ARG A 52 -9.33 4.41 0.07
CA ARG A 52 -9.31 4.41 -1.41
C ARG A 52 -9.21 5.83 -1.98
N LEU A 53 -8.56 6.02 -3.13
CA LEU A 53 -8.43 7.34 -3.77
C LEU A 53 -9.75 7.82 -4.37
N SER A 54 -10.61 6.92 -4.87
CA SER A 54 -11.96 7.25 -5.36
C SER A 54 -12.82 7.97 -4.30
N GLN A 55 -12.57 7.74 -3.01
CA GLN A 55 -13.27 8.42 -1.91
C GLN A 55 -12.89 9.91 -1.77
N TRP A 56 -11.85 10.38 -2.46
CA TRP A 56 -11.34 11.75 -2.39
C TRP A 56 -11.75 12.63 -3.57
N GLU A 57 -12.67 12.18 -4.42
CA GLU A 57 -13.12 12.92 -5.61
C GLU A 57 -11.94 13.31 -6.54
N LYS A 58 -10.85 12.53 -6.49
CA LYS A 58 -9.71 12.64 -7.39
C LYS A 58 -9.77 11.45 -8.35
N GLY A 59 -9.81 11.73 -9.64
CA GLY A 59 -9.85 10.68 -10.65
C GLY A 59 -8.46 10.22 -11.06
N LYS A 60 -8.43 9.27 -11.99
CA LYS A 60 -7.20 8.65 -12.51
C LYS A 60 -6.41 9.57 -13.44
N GLU A 61 -6.97 10.71 -13.85
CA GLU A 61 -6.36 11.66 -14.78
C GLU A 61 -5.00 12.22 -14.31
N PHE A 62 -4.72 12.17 -13.01
CA PHE A 62 -3.45 12.63 -12.44
C PHE A 62 -2.41 11.51 -12.25
N PHE A 63 -2.76 10.25 -12.51
CA PHE A 63 -1.91 9.11 -12.15
C PHE A 63 -0.59 9.12 -12.91
N ASP A 64 -0.61 9.37 -14.22
CA ASP A 64 0.61 9.43 -15.04
C ASP A 64 1.52 10.57 -14.59
N GLN A 65 0.95 11.74 -14.29
CA GLN A 65 1.71 12.89 -13.77
C GLN A 65 2.37 12.59 -12.42
N ILE A 66 1.69 11.83 -11.56
CA ILE A 66 2.26 11.40 -10.27
C ILE A 66 3.38 10.37 -10.50
N ALA A 67 3.14 9.38 -11.35
CA ALA A 67 4.07 8.29 -11.62
C ALA A 67 5.39 8.76 -12.27
N GLN A 68 5.33 9.73 -13.19
CA GLN A 68 6.53 10.32 -13.83
C GLN A 68 7.53 10.89 -12.82
N LYS A 69 7.09 11.30 -11.62
CA LYS A 69 7.99 11.77 -10.56
C LYS A 69 8.94 10.69 -10.05
N PHE A 70 8.63 9.41 -10.29
CA PHE A 70 9.41 8.26 -9.86
C PHE A 70 10.34 7.71 -10.96
N ASP A 71 10.28 8.20 -12.19
CA ASP A 71 11.13 7.72 -13.30
C ASP A 71 12.62 7.94 -13.02
N SER A 72 12.99 9.16 -12.63
CA SER A 72 14.39 9.52 -12.39
C SER A 72 14.87 9.18 -10.97
N ARG A 73 13.95 8.90 -10.05
CA ARG A 73 14.24 8.67 -8.63
C ARG A 73 13.33 7.57 -8.05
N PRO A 74 13.58 6.29 -8.36
CA PRO A 74 12.87 5.18 -7.74
C PRO A 74 12.97 5.22 -6.22
N CYS A 75 11.88 4.88 -5.53
CA CYS A 75 11.80 4.93 -4.07
C CYS A 75 11.57 3.54 -3.46
N GLY A 76 11.38 3.51 -2.14
CA GLY A 76 11.28 2.27 -1.36
C GLY A 76 12.65 1.70 -0.96
N VAL A 77 12.61 0.74 -0.03
CA VAL A 77 13.83 0.09 0.52
C VAL A 77 14.59 -0.72 -0.54
N TYR A 78 13.88 -1.25 -1.53
CA TYR A 78 14.46 -2.00 -2.64
C TYR A 78 14.72 -1.15 -3.89
N LYS A 79 14.45 0.17 -3.83
CA LYS A 79 14.60 1.12 -4.96
C LYS A 79 13.90 0.67 -6.25
N ASP A 80 12.74 0.03 -6.09
CA ASP A 80 11.97 -0.63 -7.15
C ASP A 80 10.55 -0.06 -7.31
N ILE A 81 10.23 1.01 -6.58
CA ILE A 81 9.04 1.80 -6.82
C ILE A 81 9.42 2.90 -7.84
N ASP A 82 9.50 2.49 -9.09
CA ASP A 82 9.60 3.36 -10.27
C ASP A 82 8.21 3.85 -10.73
N SER A 83 8.15 4.54 -11.88
CA SER A 83 6.88 5.04 -12.44
C SER A 83 5.86 3.92 -12.70
N LYS A 84 6.29 2.76 -13.22
CA LYS A 84 5.40 1.64 -13.51
C LYS A 84 4.86 1.00 -12.22
N ALA A 85 5.72 0.82 -11.23
CA ALA A 85 5.31 0.37 -9.91
C ALA A 85 4.36 1.37 -9.24
N CYS A 86 4.63 2.67 -9.37
CA CYS A 86 3.76 3.73 -8.86
C CYS A 86 2.36 3.65 -9.49
N LEU A 87 2.24 3.52 -10.81
CA LEU A 87 0.95 3.33 -11.49
C LEU A 87 0.22 2.07 -11.02
N THR A 88 0.95 0.99 -10.76
CA THR A 88 0.39 -0.26 -10.24
C THR A 88 -0.22 -0.04 -8.85
N ILE A 89 0.51 0.63 -7.96
CA ILE A 89 0.05 0.98 -6.61
C ILE A 89 -1.15 1.93 -6.67
N LEU A 90 -1.09 2.98 -7.49
CA LEU A 90 -2.19 3.95 -7.63
C LEU A 90 -3.48 3.29 -8.13
N ASN A 91 -3.38 2.35 -9.08
CA ASN A 91 -4.54 1.61 -9.58
C ASN A 91 -5.11 0.62 -8.56
N ASP A 92 -4.27 0.00 -7.72
CA ASP A 92 -4.72 -0.87 -6.62
C ASP A 92 -5.51 -0.10 -5.55
N ILE A 93 -5.09 1.13 -5.24
CA ILE A 93 -5.71 1.93 -4.18
C ILE A 93 -6.81 2.88 -4.67
N TYR A 94 -7.13 2.88 -5.96
CA TYR A 94 -8.22 3.71 -6.50
C TYR A 94 -9.58 3.18 -6.06
#